data_AF-A0A947G5B4-F1
#
_entry.id   AF-A0A947G5B4-F1
#
_cell.length_a   1.000
_cell.length_b   1.000
_cell.length_c   1.000
_cell.angle_alpha   90.00
_cell.angle_beta   90.00
_cell.angle_gamma   90.00
#
_symmetry.space_group_name_H-M   'P 1'
#
loop_
_entity.id
_entity.type
_entity.pdbx_description
1 polymer ?
#
loop_
_entity_poly.entity_id
_entity_poly.type
_entity_poly.pdbx_seq_one_letter_code
_entity_poly.pdbx_strand_id
1 'polypeptide(L)'
;MSDERGASAERDTDEHDISIYRDFDSFLKVAIREYYDRGWTTRKGNFIAMLIASGQTAFALAKDSVVDGTGTKKVAIGAAAVLALRVGLKYAVGGPLGLVLSVAAGASLISYFLRNQRDIVRRVGVYKKLIEEQHERYEEIQQGWRDGRYESTDRNLMIDGLMKRFIQEIDDG
;
A
#
# COMPACT_ATOMS: atom_id res chain seq x y z
N MET A 1 42.14 24.75 10.74
CA MET A 1 41.52 24.08 9.58
C MET A 1 41.64 22.60 9.81
N SER A 2 40.52 21.87 9.63
CA SER A 2 40.27 20.46 9.99
C SER A 2 39.63 20.29 11.36
N ASP A 3 38.29 20.16 11.37
CA ASP A 3 37.56 19.03 11.98
C ASP A 3 36.05 19.30 11.87
N GLU A 4 35.48 19.11 10.68
CA GLU A 4 34.02 19.09 10.45
C GLU A 4 33.57 17.91 9.56
N ARG A 5 34.42 16.88 9.40
CA ARG A 5 34.12 15.72 8.52
C ARG A 5 33.62 14.47 9.24
N GLY A 6 33.37 14.54 10.55
CA GLY A 6 32.88 13.40 11.34
C GLY A 6 31.37 13.39 11.58
N ALA A 7 30.70 14.54 11.56
CA ALA A 7 29.33 14.66 12.07
C ALA A 7 28.22 14.54 11.00
N SER A 8 28.57 14.22 9.75
CA SER A 8 27.62 14.11 8.63
C SER A 8 27.35 12.67 8.21
N ALA A 9 28.15 11.70 8.64
CA ALA A 9 27.99 10.30 8.24
C ALA A 9 27.02 9.50 9.14
N GLU A 10 26.72 9.99 10.35
CA GLU A 10 25.78 9.33 11.29
C GLU A 10 24.37 9.94 11.28
N ARG A 11 24.15 11.06 10.57
CA ARG A 11 22.84 11.74 10.52
C ARG A 11 21.94 11.35 9.34
N ASP A 12 22.43 10.50 8.43
CA ASP A 12 21.64 10.03 7.27
C ASP A 12 20.84 8.73 7.56
N THR A 13 20.99 8.14 8.75
CA THR A 13 20.31 6.89 9.12
C THR A 13 18.93 7.07 9.75
N ASP A 14 18.49 8.30 10.06
CA ASP A 14 17.29 8.54 10.86
C ASP A 14 16.03 8.99 10.09
N GLU A 15 16.09 9.16 8.75
CA GLU A 15 14.96 9.73 7.98
C GLU A 15 14.26 8.75 7.01
N HIS A 16 14.69 7.48 6.97
CA HIS A 16 14.18 6.50 6.00
C HIS A 16 13.57 5.22 6.59
N ASP A 17 13.39 5.14 7.91
CA ASP A 17 12.81 3.94 8.52
C ASP A 17 11.27 4.01 8.47
N ILE A 18 10.69 3.74 7.30
CA ILE A 18 9.35 3.14 7.23
C ILE A 18 9.49 1.72 7.77
N SER A 19 9.67 1.63 9.08
CA SER A 19 9.77 0.36 9.78
C SER A 19 8.41 -0.32 9.67
N ILE A 20 8.36 -1.48 8.98
CA ILE A 20 7.14 -2.30 8.86
C ILE A 20 6.58 -2.72 10.22
N TYR A 21 7.36 -2.55 11.30
CA TYR A 21 7.04 -2.89 12.67
C TYR A 21 6.28 -1.80 13.42
N ARG A 22 6.12 -0.59 12.87
CA ARG A 22 5.48 0.54 13.57
C ARG A 22 3.96 0.40 13.61
N ASP A 23 3.35 0.21 12.45
CA ASP A 23 1.91 0.15 12.25
C ASP A 23 1.60 -0.55 10.92
N PHE A 24 0.35 -0.99 10.76
CA PHE A 24 -0.07 -1.72 9.56
C PHE A 24 -0.03 -0.86 8.28
N ASP A 25 -0.12 0.47 8.39
CA ASP A 25 0.06 1.37 7.25
C ASP A 25 1.51 1.34 6.74
N SER A 26 2.49 1.36 7.63
CA SER A 26 3.91 1.22 7.33
C SER A 26 4.21 -0.14 6.69
N PHE A 27 3.56 -1.20 7.17
CA PHE A 27 3.57 -2.51 6.52
C PHE A 27 3.08 -2.44 5.06
N LEU A 28 1.88 -1.88 4.81
CA LEU A 28 1.35 -1.77 3.45
C LEU A 28 2.20 -0.90 2.52
N LYS A 29 2.78 0.19 3.03
CA LYS A 29 3.68 1.05 2.24
C LYS A 29 4.92 0.30 1.76
N VAL A 30 5.54 -0.49 2.64
CA VAL A 30 6.70 -1.30 2.26
C VAL A 30 6.28 -2.43 1.32
N ALA A 31 5.12 -3.05 1.52
CA ALA A 31 4.60 -4.06 0.59
C ALA A 31 4.41 -3.50 -0.83
N ILE A 32 3.84 -2.29 -0.96
CA ILE A 32 3.65 -1.61 -2.24
C ILE A 32 5.00 -1.31 -2.90
N ARG A 33 5.99 -0.85 -2.11
CA ARG A 33 7.35 -0.61 -2.59
C ARG A 33 7.99 -1.88 -3.12
N GLU A 34 8.00 -2.94 -2.32
CA GLU A 34 8.66 -4.19 -2.68
C GLU A 34 8.00 -4.82 -3.91
N TYR A 35 6.66 -4.74 -4.02
CA TYR A 35 5.95 -5.19 -5.22
C TYR A 35 6.30 -4.34 -6.46
N TYR A 36 6.45 -3.02 -6.29
CA TYR A 36 6.89 -2.13 -7.37
C TYR A 36 8.29 -2.53 -7.87
N ASP A 37 9.23 -2.69 -6.94
CA ASP A 37 10.64 -2.99 -7.21
C ASP A 37 10.83 -4.39 -7.85
N ARG A 38 9.93 -5.34 -7.58
CA ARG A 38 9.88 -6.67 -8.20
C ARG A 38 9.45 -6.69 -9.67
N GLY A 39 9.13 -5.55 -10.28
CA GLY A 39 8.79 -5.47 -11.70
C GLY A 39 7.30 -5.45 -11.99
N TRP A 40 6.58 -4.52 -11.35
CA TRP A 40 5.13 -4.32 -11.48
C TRP A 40 4.59 -4.24 -12.92
N THR A 41 5.43 -3.86 -13.89
CA THR A 41 5.03 -3.70 -15.29
C THR A 41 4.60 -5.00 -15.96
N THR A 42 5.07 -6.14 -15.47
CA THR A 42 4.65 -7.48 -15.93
C THR A 42 3.36 -7.96 -15.27
N ARG A 43 3.00 -7.37 -14.12
CA ARG A 43 1.88 -7.77 -13.25
C ARG A 43 0.99 -6.57 -12.90
N LYS A 44 0.73 -5.71 -13.89
CA LYS A 44 0.04 -4.42 -13.73
C LYS A 44 -1.34 -4.56 -13.09
N GLY A 45 -2.08 -5.61 -13.44
CA GLY A 45 -3.41 -5.87 -12.87
C GLY A 45 -3.36 -6.03 -11.35
N ASN A 46 -2.41 -6.83 -10.86
CA ASN A 46 -2.24 -7.12 -9.43
C ASN A 46 -1.77 -5.88 -8.69
N PHE A 47 -0.79 -5.17 -9.25
CA PHE A 47 -0.31 -3.93 -8.67
C PHE A 47 -1.42 -2.87 -8.56
N ILE A 48 -2.20 -2.63 -9.61
CA ILE A 48 -3.32 -1.67 -9.58
C ILE A 48 -4.38 -2.10 -8.57
N ALA A 49 -4.75 -3.39 -8.57
CA ALA A 49 -5.74 -3.89 -7.64
C ALA A 49 -5.27 -3.77 -6.18
N MET A 50 -3.99 -4.06 -5.89
CA MET A 50 -3.39 -3.91 -4.58
C MET A 50 -3.36 -2.44 -4.15
N LEU A 51 -2.97 -1.51 -5.04
CA LEU A 51 -2.99 -0.07 -4.75
C LEU A 51 -4.40 0.45 -4.42
N ILE A 52 -5.42 -0.01 -5.13
CA ILE A 52 -6.82 0.38 -4.87
C ILE A 52 -7.32 -0.26 -3.56
N ALA A 53 -6.93 -1.51 -3.30
CA ALA A 53 -7.30 -2.24 -2.09
C ALA A 53 -6.61 -1.69 -0.83
N SER A 54 -5.36 -1.22 -0.93
CA SER A 54 -4.61 -0.61 0.17
C SER A 54 -5.05 0.83 0.46
N GLY A 55 -5.51 1.57 -0.55
CA GLY A 55 -6.03 2.95 -0.43
C GLY A 55 -7.42 3.07 0.21
N GLN A 56 -7.78 2.16 1.13
CA GLN A 56 -9.14 1.91 1.61
C GLN A 56 -9.93 3.12 2.16
N THR A 57 -9.33 4.30 2.39
CA THR A 57 -10.05 5.51 2.79
C THR A 57 -10.82 6.20 1.65
N ALA A 58 -10.38 6.10 0.38
CA ALA A 58 -10.99 6.85 -0.71
C ALA A 58 -12.33 6.25 -1.20
N PHE A 59 -12.50 4.93 -1.12
CA PHE A 59 -13.71 4.25 -1.61
C PHE A 59 -14.80 4.17 -0.54
N ALA A 60 -14.45 4.15 0.75
CA ALA A 60 -15.42 4.20 1.85
C ALA A 60 -16.14 5.56 1.87
N LEU A 61 -15.41 6.67 1.67
CA LEU A 61 -15.98 8.01 1.51
C LEU A 61 -16.83 8.16 0.23
N ALA A 62 -16.48 7.46 -0.85
CA ALA A 62 -17.29 7.44 -2.07
C ALA A 62 -18.57 6.60 -1.91
N LYS A 63 -18.54 5.52 -1.12
CA LYS A 63 -19.74 4.68 -0.85
C LYS A 63 -20.75 5.42 0.04
N ASP A 64 -20.30 6.13 1.07
CA ASP A 64 -21.18 6.95 1.92
C ASP A 64 -21.82 8.11 1.14
N SER A 65 -21.08 8.75 0.23
CA SER A 65 -21.63 9.79 -0.64
C SER A 65 -22.69 9.32 -1.64
N VAL A 66 -22.80 8.01 -1.88
CA VAL A 66 -23.77 7.39 -2.80
C VAL A 66 -24.99 6.85 -2.06
N VAL A 67 -24.88 6.56 -0.77
CA VAL A 67 -25.95 6.00 0.06
C VAL A 67 -26.75 7.08 0.80
N ASP A 68 -26.20 8.28 1.02
CA ASP A 68 -26.95 9.44 1.53
C ASP A 68 -27.81 10.06 0.42
N GLY A 69 -28.94 9.41 0.17
CA GLY A 69 -29.91 9.75 -0.85
C GLY A 69 -30.56 11.12 -0.63
N THR A 70 -29.97 12.15 -1.23
CA THR A 70 -30.73 13.26 -1.83
C THR A 70 -30.17 13.53 -3.22
N GLY A 71 -31.05 13.53 -4.23
CA GLY A 71 -30.69 13.30 -5.62
C GLY A 71 -29.63 14.24 -6.21
N THR A 72 -28.65 13.67 -6.91
CA THR A 72 -28.39 13.96 -8.33
C THR A 72 -27.33 13.00 -8.90
N LYS A 73 -27.83 12.15 -9.79
CA LYS A 73 -27.19 11.35 -10.83
C LYS A 73 -25.65 11.41 -10.98
N LYS A 74 -25.06 10.23 -10.77
CA LYS A 74 -23.90 9.67 -11.49
C LYS A 74 -22.59 10.45 -11.38
N VAL A 75 -21.92 10.30 -10.24
CA VAL A 75 -20.46 10.14 -10.30
C VAL A 75 -20.23 8.79 -10.98
N ALA A 76 -19.95 8.81 -12.29
CA ALA A 76 -19.61 7.60 -13.02
C ALA A 76 -18.49 6.88 -12.25
N ILE A 77 -18.60 5.57 -12.10
CA ILE A 77 -17.61 4.70 -11.44
C ILE A 77 -16.16 5.02 -11.89
N GLY A 78 -15.98 5.57 -13.11
CA GLY A 78 -14.70 6.08 -13.60
C GLY A 78 -14.11 7.29 -12.84
N ALA A 79 -14.90 8.26 -12.36
CA ALA A 79 -14.39 9.44 -11.65
C ALA A 79 -13.93 9.09 -10.22
N ALA A 80 -14.70 8.24 -9.52
CA ALA A 80 -14.32 7.72 -8.20
C ALA A 80 -13.08 6.81 -8.29
N ALA A 81 -12.96 6.00 -9.35
CA ALA A 81 -11.78 5.17 -9.57
C ALA A 81 -10.52 5.99 -9.89
N VAL A 82 -10.63 7.07 -10.69
CA VAL A 82 -9.51 7.99 -10.95
C VAL A 82 -9.10 8.74 -9.68
N LEU A 83 -10.06 9.15 -8.85
CA LEU A 83 -9.78 9.74 -7.53
C LEU A 83 -9.11 8.73 -6.58
N ALA A 84 -9.58 7.48 -6.53
CA ALA A 84 -8.95 6.42 -5.74
C ALA A 84 -7.54 6.11 -6.23
N LEU A 85 -7.29 6.10 -7.54
CA LEU A 85 -5.95 5.98 -8.12
C LEU A 85 -5.07 7.16 -7.76
N ARG A 86 -5.60 8.39 -7.78
CA ARG A 86 -4.85 9.61 -7.47
C ARG A 86 -4.55 9.75 -5.99
N VAL A 87 -5.48 9.34 -5.13
CA VAL A 87 -5.32 9.30 -3.67
C VAL A 87 -4.42 8.14 -3.26
N GLY A 88 -4.58 6.95 -3.86
CA GLY A 88 -3.68 5.82 -3.68
C GLY A 88 -2.25 6.11 -4.15
N LEU A 89 -2.10 6.81 -5.29
CA LEU A 89 -0.80 7.38 -5.70
C LEU A 89 -0.29 8.33 -4.63
N LYS A 90 -1.07 9.34 -4.23
CA LYS A 90 -0.66 10.31 -3.20
C LYS A 90 -0.27 9.67 -1.87
N TYR A 91 -0.94 8.59 -1.48
CA TYR A 91 -0.67 7.83 -0.26
C TYR A 91 0.63 7.02 -0.35
N ALA A 92 0.93 6.46 -1.52
CA ALA A 92 2.25 5.92 -1.84
C ALA A 92 3.33 7.01 -2.03
N VAL A 93 2.92 8.28 -2.19
CA VAL A 93 3.78 9.41 -2.56
C VAL A 93 4.17 10.33 -1.40
N GLY A 94 3.71 10.05 -0.18
CA GLY A 94 4.01 10.87 1.02
C GLY A 94 5.45 10.83 1.54
N GLY A 95 6.43 10.36 0.74
CA GLY A 95 7.85 10.28 1.07
C GLY A 95 8.72 10.19 -0.19
N PRO A 96 10.05 9.96 -0.09
CA PRO A 96 10.96 9.89 -1.24
C PRO A 96 10.58 8.83 -2.29
N LEU A 97 9.76 7.84 -1.92
CA LEU A 97 9.11 6.88 -2.81
C LEU A 97 8.10 7.49 -3.80
N GLY A 98 7.50 8.63 -3.45
CA GLY A 98 6.56 9.33 -4.30
C GLY A 98 7.15 9.91 -5.58
N LEU A 99 8.47 10.05 -5.61
CA LEU A 99 9.19 10.45 -6.80
C LEU A 99 9.35 9.29 -7.81
N VAL A 100 9.18 8.03 -7.37
CA VAL A 100 9.43 6.83 -8.20
C VAL A 100 8.20 6.46 -9.06
N LEU A 101 6.98 6.80 -8.64
CA LEU A 101 5.80 6.76 -9.52
C LEU A 101 5.76 8.02 -10.40
N SER A 102 6.63 8.04 -11.41
CA SER A 102 6.65 9.09 -12.42
C SER A 102 5.27 9.26 -13.09
N VAL A 103 5.01 10.47 -13.61
CA VAL A 103 3.76 10.80 -14.33
C VAL A 103 3.45 9.80 -15.45
N ALA A 104 4.49 9.32 -16.14
CA ALA A 104 4.38 8.31 -17.20
C ALA A 104 3.88 6.94 -16.68
N ALA A 105 4.38 6.50 -15.51
CA ALA A 105 3.87 5.29 -14.86
C ALA A 105 2.38 5.42 -14.52
N GLY A 106 1.98 6.59 -13.97
CA GLY A 106 0.59 6.90 -13.64
C GLY A 106 -0.37 6.82 -14.84
N ALA A 107 -0.01 7.41 -15.98
CA ALA A 107 -0.85 7.36 -17.19
C ALA A 107 -1.04 5.93 -17.70
N SER A 108 0.02 5.10 -17.66
CA SER A 108 -0.04 3.70 -18.08
C SER A 108 -0.92 2.85 -17.16
N LEU A 109 -0.91 3.10 -15.85
CA LEU A 109 -1.75 2.44 -14.85
C LEU A 109 -3.23 2.78 -15.08
N ILE A 110 -3.55 4.06 -15.29
CA ILE A 110 -4.92 4.52 -15.55
C ILE A 110 -5.45 3.91 -16.86
N SER A 111 -4.66 3.96 -17.92
CA SER A 111 -5.06 3.40 -19.22
C SER A 111 -5.30 1.90 -19.15
N TYR A 112 -4.43 1.19 -18.44
CA TYR A 112 -4.59 -0.25 -18.19
C TYR A 112 -5.82 -0.54 -17.34
N PHE A 113 -6.06 0.26 -16.31
CA PHE A 113 -7.24 0.13 -15.45
C PHE A 113 -8.54 0.24 -16.25
N LEU A 114 -8.68 1.27 -17.08
CA LEU A 114 -9.90 1.49 -17.87
C LEU A 114 -10.17 0.34 -18.85
N ARG A 115 -9.12 -0.23 -19.44
CA ARG A 115 -9.24 -1.37 -20.37
C ARG A 115 -9.57 -2.68 -19.66
N ASN A 116 -9.17 -2.84 -18.40
CA ASN A 116 -9.26 -4.10 -17.64
C ASN A 116 -10.13 -3.98 -16.39
N GLN A 117 -11.04 -3.00 -16.35
CA GLN A 117 -11.76 -2.58 -15.14
C GLN A 117 -12.47 -3.74 -14.43
N ARG A 118 -13.14 -4.62 -15.19
CA ARG A 118 -13.92 -5.74 -14.62
C ARG A 118 -13.03 -6.73 -13.87
N ASP A 119 -11.88 -7.08 -14.45
CA ASP A 119 -10.91 -8.00 -13.84
C ASP A 119 -10.27 -7.36 -12.61
N ILE A 120 -9.83 -6.10 -12.72
CA ILE A 120 -9.22 -5.38 -11.61
C ILE A 120 -10.20 -5.21 -10.44
N VAL A 121 -11.45 -4.81 -10.69
CA VAL A 121 -12.46 -4.67 -9.62
C VAL A 121 -12.71 -6.00 -8.90
N ARG A 122 -12.66 -7.12 -9.62
CA ARG A 122 -12.74 -8.45 -9.00
C ARG A 122 -11.55 -8.71 -8.09
N ARG A 123 -10.32 -8.49 -8.57
CA ARG A 123 -9.08 -8.64 -7.79
C ARG A 123 -9.08 -7.72 -6.56
N VAL A 124 -9.53 -6.48 -6.68
CA VAL A 124 -9.67 -5.54 -5.56
C VAL A 124 -10.52 -6.14 -4.44
N GLY A 125 -11.65 -6.79 -4.78
CA GLY A 125 -12.50 -7.45 -3.78
C GLY A 125 -11.79 -8.58 -3.04
N VAL A 126 -10.97 -9.36 -3.74
CA VAL A 126 -10.14 -10.43 -3.15
C VAL A 126 -9.06 -9.82 -2.26
N TYR A 127 -8.33 -8.83 -2.76
CA TYR A 127 -7.21 -8.23 -2.05
C TYR A 127 -7.63 -7.41 -0.82
N LYS A 128 -8.84 -6.87 -0.79
CA LYS A 128 -9.38 -6.26 0.44
C LYS A 128 -9.51 -7.27 1.57
N LYS A 129 -10.04 -8.45 1.28
CA LYS A 129 -10.14 -9.54 2.27
C LYS A 129 -8.76 -10.00 2.70
N LEU A 130 -7.85 -10.16 1.74
CA LEU A 130 -6.47 -10.50 2.05
C LEU A 130 -5.82 -9.46 2.97
N ILE A 131 -5.97 -8.17 2.68
CA ILE A 131 -5.42 -7.10 3.52
C ILE A 131 -6.04 -7.13 4.93
N GLU A 132 -7.34 -7.39 5.06
CA GLU A 132 -8.03 -7.54 6.34
C GLU A 132 -7.46 -8.74 7.15
N GLU A 133 -7.29 -9.90 6.51
CA GLU A 133 -6.68 -11.07 7.14
C GLU A 133 -5.22 -10.81 7.55
N GLN A 134 -4.44 -10.09 6.74
CA GLN A 134 -3.07 -9.71 7.11
C GLN A 134 -3.04 -8.69 8.25
N HIS A 135 -4.02 -7.79 8.32
CA HIS A 135 -4.14 -6.82 9.41
C HIS A 135 -4.40 -7.53 10.74
N GLU A 136 -5.32 -8.50 10.76
CA GLU A 136 -5.58 -9.30 11.96
C GLU A 136 -4.31 -10.02 12.43
N ARG A 137 -3.61 -10.72 11.52
CA ARG A 137 -2.36 -11.42 11.86
C ARG A 137 -1.25 -10.48 12.33
N TYR A 138 -1.14 -9.31 11.70
CA TYR A 138 -0.18 -8.29 12.11
C TYR A 138 -0.46 -7.80 13.54
N GLU A 139 -1.72 -7.49 13.84
CA GLU A 139 -2.13 -7.06 15.18
C GLU A 139 -1.97 -8.17 16.23
N GLU A 140 -2.23 -9.44 15.88
CA GLU A 140 -1.97 -10.58 16.77
C GLU A 140 -0.48 -10.70 17.15
N ILE A 141 0.42 -10.53 16.18
CA ILE A 141 1.88 -10.56 16.40
C ILE A 141 2.28 -9.36 17.28
N GLN A 142 1.76 -8.16 16.97
CA GLN A 142 2.05 -6.95 17.73
C GLN A 142 1.55 -7.04 19.17
N GLN A 143 0.32 -7.53 19.38
CA GLN A 143 -0.24 -7.76 20.70
C GLN A 143 0.59 -8.79 21.46
N GLY A 144 0.97 -9.90 20.83
CA GLY A 144 1.86 -10.88 21.45
C GLY A 144 3.19 -10.29 21.92
N TRP A 145 3.78 -9.40 21.14
CA TRP A 145 4.97 -8.65 21.56
C TRP A 145 4.69 -7.71 22.74
N ARG A 146 3.60 -6.92 22.69
CA ARG A 146 3.21 -6.01 23.80
C ARG A 146 2.90 -6.77 25.10
N ASP A 147 2.36 -7.98 24.99
CA ASP A 147 2.06 -8.87 26.11
C ASP A 147 3.32 -9.64 26.62
N GLY A 148 4.47 -9.44 25.99
CA GLY A 148 5.73 -10.11 26.34
C GLY A 148 5.81 -11.58 25.91
N ARG A 149 4.91 -12.05 25.03
CA ARG A 149 4.95 -13.41 24.45
C ARG A 149 6.07 -13.60 23.44
N TYR A 150 6.55 -12.52 22.83
CA TYR A 150 7.61 -12.52 21.81
C TYR A 150 8.66 -11.47 22.12
N GLU A 151 9.93 -11.78 21.86
CA GLU A 151 10.97 -10.75 21.82
C GLU A 151 10.85 -9.91 20.55
N SER A 152 11.47 -8.73 20.55
CA SER A 152 11.48 -7.81 19.40
C SER A 152 12.02 -8.48 18.12
N THR A 153 13.01 -9.36 18.25
CA THR A 153 13.59 -10.10 17.12
C THR A 153 12.60 -11.10 16.54
N ASP A 154 11.89 -11.84 17.39
CA ASP A 154 10.90 -12.83 16.95
C ASP A 154 9.71 -12.15 16.27
N ARG A 155 9.20 -11.06 16.85
CA ARG A 155 8.17 -10.22 16.24
C ARG A 155 8.61 -9.76 14.85
N ASN A 156 9.84 -9.28 14.71
CA ASN A 156 10.35 -8.78 13.42
C ASN A 156 10.37 -9.89 12.37
N LEU A 157 10.91 -11.06 12.71
CA LEU A 157 10.95 -12.22 11.80
C LEU A 157 9.54 -12.69 11.39
N MET A 158 8.58 -12.66 12.32
CA MET A 158 7.19 -13.00 12.02
C MET A 158 6.55 -11.99 11.06
N ILE A 159 6.75 -10.70 11.29
CA ILE A 159 6.24 -9.63 10.41
C ILE A 159 6.92 -9.68 9.03
N ASP A 160 8.23 -9.98 8.95
CA ASP A 160 8.95 -10.21 7.69
C ASP A 160 8.38 -11.41 6.92
N GLY A 161 8.09 -12.50 7.64
CA GLY A 161 7.45 -13.69 7.06
C GLY A 161 6.03 -13.38 6.54
N LEU A 162 5.28 -12.56 7.29
CA LEU A 162 3.96 -12.09 6.91
C LEU A 162 4.02 -11.24 5.63
N MET A 163 4.99 -10.32 5.54
CA MET A 163 5.23 -9.47 4.37
C MET A 163 5.49 -10.29 3.11
N LYS A 164 6.43 -11.24 3.18
CA LYS A 164 6.79 -12.10 2.05
C LYS A 164 5.60 -12.92 1.58
N ARG A 165 4.81 -13.46 2.51
CA ARG A 165 3.60 -14.22 2.17
C ARG A 165 2.54 -13.34 1.53
N PHE A 166 2.29 -12.15 2.09
CA PHE A 166 1.34 -11.20 1.52
C PHE A 166 1.68 -10.84 0.07
N ILE A 167 2.94 -10.50 -0.20
CA ILE A 167 3.41 -10.19 -1.56
C ILE A 167 3.24 -11.39 -2.49
N GLN A 168 3.54 -12.60 -2.03
CA GLN A 168 3.36 -13.83 -2.81
C GLN A 168 1.88 -14.11 -3.14
N GLU A 169 0.97 -13.93 -2.18
CA GLU A 169 -0.46 -14.15 -2.39
C GLU A 169 -1.07 -13.11 -3.36
N ILE A 170 -0.59 -11.86 -3.34
CA ILE A 170 -0.92 -10.86 -4.37
C ILE A 170 -0.37 -11.28 -5.74
N ASP A 171 0.76 -11.99 -5.77
CA ASP A 171 1.40 -12.42 -7.01
C ASP A 171 0.66 -13.56 -7.70
N ASP A 172 0.16 -14.50 -6.91
CA ASP A 172 -0.49 -15.72 -7.38
C ASP A 172 -1.97 -15.52 -7.76
N GLY A 173 -2.61 -14.45 -7.26
CA GLY A 173 -4.00 -14.08 -7.58
C GLY A 173 -4.11 -13.32 -8.89
#